data_AF-A0A2K3JGT9-F1
#
_entry.id   AF-A0A2K3JGT9-F1
#
_cell.length_a   1.000
_cell.length_b   1.000
_cell.length_c   1.000
_cell.angle_alpha   90.00
_cell.angle_beta   90.00
_cell.angle_gamma   90.00
#
_symmetry.space_group_name_H-M   'P 1'
#
loop_
_entity.id
_entity.type
_entity.pdbx_description
1 polymer ?
#
loop_
_entity_poly.entity_id
_entity_poly.type
_entity_poly.pdbx_seq_one_letter_code
_entity_poly.pdbx_strand_id
1 'polypeptide(L)'
;MNVVHPLAKLLVKRPKTVIIVYTIITIIIGLQVRNVYMQADLATFLPKDDPTLQLWTKINEEFQIGSTIIIYVEADDIRDPYVLREMD
;
A
#
# COMPACT_ATOMS: atom_id res chain seq x y z
N MET A 1 25.57 23.60 17.43
CA MET A 1 24.94 22.52 18.24
C MET A 1 24.02 23.10 19.35
N ASN A 2 23.21 24.13 19.05
CA ASN A 2 22.56 24.96 20.09
C ASN A 2 21.06 24.66 20.31
N VAL A 3 20.46 23.78 19.50
CA VAL A 3 19.00 23.55 19.52
C VAL A 3 18.57 22.49 20.55
N VAL A 4 19.50 21.63 20.99
CA VAL A 4 19.22 20.51 21.88
C VAL A 4 18.93 20.92 23.33
N HIS A 5 19.62 21.95 23.84
CA HIS A 5 19.42 22.48 25.19
C HIS A 5 18.01 23.07 25.44
N PRO A 6 17.46 23.93 24.55
CA PRO A 6 16.11 24.46 24.74
C PRO A 6 15.03 23.40 24.59
N LEU A 7 15.22 22.42 23.70
CA LEU A 7 14.33 21.26 23.55
C LEU A 7 14.28 20.43 24.83
N ALA A 8 15.43 20.05 25.38
CA ALA A 8 15.50 19.30 26.64
C ALA A 8 14.84 20.05 27.80
N LYS A 9 15.03 21.37 27.89
CA LYS A 9 14.40 22.20 28.91
C LYS A 9 12.87 22.23 28.78
N LEU A 10 12.35 22.24 27.56
CA LEU A 10 10.90 22.18 27.29
C LEU A 10 10.30 20.82 27.68
N LEU A 11 11.01 19.73 27.34
CA LEU A 11 10.63 18.35 27.70
C LEU A 11 10.49 18.18 29.20
N VAL A 12 11.47 18.66 29.97
CA VAL A 12 11.48 18.53 31.44
C VAL A 12 10.48 19.49 32.11
N LYS A 13 10.30 20.71 31.59
CA LYS A 13 9.45 21.73 32.23
C LYS A 13 7.94 21.47 32.05
N ARG A 14 7.53 20.80 30.96
CA ARG A 14 6.11 20.52 30.67
C ARG A 14 5.89 19.11 30.08
N PRO A 15 6.19 18.04 30.83
CA PRO A 15 6.16 16.67 30.31
C PRO A 15 4.76 16.23 29.86
N LYS A 16 3.70 16.60 30.60
CA LYS A 16 2.31 16.25 30.23
C LYS A 16 1.90 16.85 28.88
N THR A 17 2.23 18.12 28.64
CA THR A 17 1.93 18.80 27.37
C THR A 17 2.67 18.15 26.20
N VAL A 18 3.95 17.82 26.41
CA VAL A 18 4.78 17.14 25.40
C VAL A 18 4.20 15.78 25.04
N ILE A 19 3.82 14.98 26.04
CA ILE A 19 3.23 13.66 25.81
C ILE A 19 1.92 13.79 25.02
N ILE A 20 1.05 14.73 25.38
CA ILE A 20 -0.21 14.95 24.65
C ILE A 20 0.06 15.32 23.19
N VAL A 21 0.97 16.27 22.94
CA VAL A 21 1.31 16.70 21.57
C VAL A 21 1.91 15.55 20.77
N TYR A 22 2.84 14.80 21.36
CA TYR A 22 3.44 13.63 20.73
C TYR A 22 2.41 12.56 20.38
N THR A 23 1.49 12.25 21.31
CA THR A 23 0.41 11.29 21.09
C THR A 23 -0.52 11.76 19.98
N ILE A 24 -0.90 13.04 19.94
CA ILE A 24 -1.73 13.59 18.86
C ILE A 24 -1.03 13.43 17.51
N ILE A 25 0.25 13.79 17.41
CA ILE A 25 1.03 13.63 16.17
C ILE A 25 1.09 12.14 15.77
N THR A 26 1.32 11.25 16.73
CA THR A 26 1.36 9.80 16.50
C THR A 26 0.02 9.28 15.98
N ILE A 27 -1.10 9.73 16.54
CA ILE A 27 -2.44 9.36 16.08
C ILE A 27 -2.67 9.87 14.65
N ILE A 28 -2.32 11.13 14.36
CA ILE A 28 -2.48 11.71 13.01
C ILE A 28 -1.71 10.89 11.96
N ILE A 29 -0.46 10.52 12.26
CA ILE A 29 0.34 9.65 11.39
C ILE A 29 -0.28 8.25 11.32
N GLY A 30 -0.74 7.71 12.45
CA GLY A 30 -1.38 6.39 12.51
C GLY A 30 -2.67 6.30 11.70
N LEU A 31 -3.43 7.40 11.57
CA LEU A 31 -4.63 7.43 10.73
C LEU A 31 -4.31 7.18 9.25
N GLN A 32 -3.09 7.51 8.79
CA GLN A 32 -2.67 7.22 7.41
C GLN A 32 -2.46 5.73 7.11
N VAL A 33 -2.42 4.85 8.11
CA VAL A 33 -2.29 3.40 7.89
C VAL A 33 -3.46 2.87 7.04
N ARG A 34 -4.65 3.49 7.12
CA ARG A 34 -5.81 3.11 6.29
C ARG A 34 -5.61 3.38 4.80
N ASN A 35 -4.67 4.25 4.44
CA ASN A 35 -4.35 4.60 3.06
C ASN A 35 -3.16 3.80 2.51
N VAL A 36 -2.68 2.80 3.26
CA VAL A 36 -1.70 1.84 2.77
C VAL A 36 -2.44 0.77 1.97
N TYR A 37 -2.15 0.70 0.67
CA TYR A 37 -2.70 -0.31 -0.23
C TYR A 37 -1.57 -1.14 -0.84
N MET A 38 -1.88 -2.39 -1.20
CA MET A 38 -0.94 -3.26 -1.89
C MET A 38 -0.88 -2.90 -3.36
N GLN A 39 0.33 -2.63 -3.87
CA GLN A 39 0.57 -2.39 -5.28
C GLN A 39 0.96 -3.72 -5.95
N ALA A 40 0.02 -4.31 -6.70
CA ALA A 40 0.21 -5.59 -7.39
C ALA A 40 0.75 -5.44 -8.83
N ASP A 41 0.61 -4.24 -9.42
CA ASP A 41 1.09 -4.00 -10.78
C ASP A 41 2.61 -3.83 -10.80
N LEU A 42 3.29 -4.85 -11.31
CA LEU A 42 4.75 -4.89 -11.44
C LEU A 42 5.29 -3.76 -12.33
N ALA A 43 4.50 -3.26 -13.27
CA ALA A 43 4.92 -2.17 -14.15
C ALA A 43 5.24 -0.88 -13.37
N THR A 44 4.63 -0.70 -12.20
CA THR A 44 4.86 0.49 -11.35
C THR A 44 6.24 0.53 -10.68
N PHE A 45 6.97 -0.59 -10.67
CA PHE A 45 8.34 -0.64 -10.14
C PHE A 45 9.41 -0.36 -11.21
N LEU A 46 9.01 -0.24 -12.49
CA LEU A 46 9.92 0.07 -13.59
C LEU A 46 10.21 1.60 -13.68
N PRO A 47 11.37 2.00 -14.23
CA PRO A 47 11.67 3.41 -14.50
C PRO A 47 10.62 4.03 -15.43
N LYS A 48 10.19 5.26 -15.12
CA LYS A 48 9.14 5.96 -15.88
C LYS A 48 9.57 6.34 -17.30
N ASP A 49 10.86 6.47 -17.52
CA ASP A 49 11.50 6.79 -18.80
C ASP A 49 11.74 5.55 -19.67
N ASP A 50 11.39 4.35 -19.20
CA ASP A 50 11.54 3.12 -19.96
C ASP A 50 10.63 3.13 -21.22
N PRO A 51 11.19 2.91 -22.42
CA PRO A 51 10.43 2.96 -23.68
C PRO A 51 9.43 1.80 -23.81
N THR A 52 9.72 0.65 -23.19
CA THR A 52 8.82 -0.51 -23.18
C THR A 52 7.61 -0.24 -22.29
N LEU A 53 7.80 0.40 -21.13
CA LEU A 53 6.69 0.83 -20.27
C LEU A 53 5.76 1.81 -20.99
N GLN A 54 6.32 2.78 -21.72
CA GLN A 54 5.52 3.75 -22.50
C GLN A 54 4.73 3.08 -23.62
N LEU A 55 5.32 2.10 -24.31
CA LEU A 55 4.61 1.31 -25.32
C LEU A 55 3.49 0.49 -24.69
N TRP A 56 3.76 -0.14 -23.55
CA TRP A 56 2.78 -0.93 -22.80
C TRP A 56 1.57 -0.08 -22.39
N THR A 57 1.79 1.13 -21.86
CA THR A 57 0.72 2.06 -21.52
C THR A 57 -0.15 2.39 -22.73
N LYS A 58 0.46 2.69 -23.89
CA LYS A 58 -0.27 2.98 -25.13
C LYS A 58 -1.11 1.80 -25.60
N ILE A 59 -0.57 0.58 -25.52
CA ILE A 59 -1.29 -0.64 -25.89
C ILE A 59 -2.50 -0.83 -24.96
N ASN A 60 -2.33 -0.65 -23.64
CA ASN A 60 -3.43 -0.78 -22.69
C ASN A 60 -4.51 0.30 -22.87
N GLU A 61 -4.13 1.54 -23.20
CA GLU A 61 -5.08 2.62 -23.47
C GLU A 61 -5.90 2.35 -24.73
N GLU A 62 -5.28 1.87 -25.80
CA GLU A 62 -5.95 1.62 -27.08
C GLU A 62 -6.85 0.38 -27.02
N PHE A 63 -6.32 -0.73 -26.49
CA PHE A 63 -7.00 -2.03 -26.55
C PHE A 63 -7.77 -2.36 -25.25
N GLN A 64 -7.65 -1.54 -24.21
CA GLN A 64 -8.29 -1.75 -22.90
C GLN A 64 -8.08 -3.18 -22.39
N ILE A 65 -6.83 -3.64 -22.44
CA ILE A 65 -6.45 -4.97 -21.95
C ILE A 65 -6.69 -4.98 -20.44
N GLY A 66 -7.85 -5.50 -20.04
CA GLY A 66 -8.29 -5.50 -18.65
C GLY A 66 -7.37 -6.33 -17.75
N SER A 67 -7.59 -6.24 -16.44
CA SER A 67 -6.87 -7.08 -15.49
C SER A 67 -7.32 -8.54 -15.61
N THR A 68 -6.37 -9.45 -15.82
CA THR A 68 -6.62 -10.89 -15.76
C THR A 68 -6.40 -11.37 -14.33
N ILE A 69 -7.41 -12.04 -13.76
CA ILE A 69 -7.29 -12.75 -12.48
C ILE A 69 -7.12 -14.24 -12.79
N ILE A 70 -6.06 -14.84 -12.27
CA ILE A 70 -5.82 -16.29 -12.37
C ILE A 70 -6.16 -16.89 -11.01
N ILE A 71 -7.12 -17.81 -10.98
CA ILE A 71 -7.52 -18.54 -9.77
C ILE A 71 -7.03 -19.97 -9.92
N TYR A 72 -6.26 -20.45 -8.94
CA TYR A 72 -5.82 -21.83 -8.86
C TYR A 72 -6.73 -22.58 -7.88
N VAL A 73 -7.33 -23.68 -8.35
CA VAL A 73 -8.23 -24.54 -7.57
C VAL A 73 -7.61 -25.93 -7.49
N GLU A 74 -7.51 -26.46 -6.27
CA GLU A 74 -6.99 -27.80 -5.99
C GLU A 74 -8.10 -28.65 -5.36
N ALA A 75 -8.38 -29.80 -5.96
CA ALA A 75 -9.37 -30.77 -5.50
C ALA A 75 -9.03 -32.18 -6.01
N ASP A 76 -9.50 -33.22 -5.32
CA ASP A 76 -9.30 -34.62 -5.73
C ASP A 76 -9.92 -34.93 -7.11
N ASP A 77 -11.11 -34.39 -7.39
CA ASP A 77 -11.70 -34.32 -8.74
C ASP A 77 -12.33 -32.94 -8.96
N ILE A 78 -11.69 -32.14 -9.81
CA ILE A 78 -12.17 -30.80 -10.20
C ILE A 78 -13.51 -30.81 -10.95
N ARG A 79 -14.00 -31.97 -11.37
CA ARG A 79 -15.29 -32.13 -12.07
C ARG A 79 -16.43 -32.48 -11.13
N ASP A 80 -16.16 -32.62 -9.82
CA ASP A 80 -17.21 -32.88 -8.83
C ASP A 80 -18.22 -31.72 -8.81
N PRO A 81 -19.54 -31.99 -8.90
CA PRO A 81 -20.58 -30.96 -8.83
C PRO A 81 -20.49 -30.03 -7.61
N TYR A 82 -20.01 -30.52 -6.47
CA TYR A 82 -19.83 -29.71 -5.26
C TYR A 82 -18.67 -28.72 -5.43
N VAL A 83 -17.55 -29.15 -6.03
CA VAL A 83 -16.39 -28.27 -6.30
C VAL A 83 -16.77 -27.18 -7.30
N LEU A 84 -17.46 -27.55 -8.39
CA LEU A 84 -17.91 -26.61 -9.41
C LEU A 84 -18.86 -25.55 -8.85
N ARG A 85 -19.71 -25.90 -7.88
CA ARG A 85 -20.64 -24.96 -7.23
C ARG A 85 -19.93 -23.93 -6.36
N GLU A 86 -18.77 -24.25 -5.81
CA GLU A 86 -17.97 -23.30 -5.02
C GLU A 86 -17.07 -22.42 -5.91
N MET A 87 -16.93 -22.74 -7.20
CA MET A 87 -16.19 -21.94 -8.19
C MET A 87 -17.04 -20.84 -8.85
N ASP A 88 -18.36 -20.96 -8.79
CA ASP A 88 -19.35 -20.02 -9.35
C ASP A 88 -19.62 -18.86 -8.36
#